data_AF-A0AAD5LN24-F1
#
_entry.id   AF-A0AAD5LN24-F1
#
_cell.length_a   1.000
_cell.length_b   1.000
_cell.length_c   1.000
_cell.angle_alpha   90.00
_cell.angle_beta   90.00
_cell.angle_gamma   90.00
#
_symmetry.space_group_name_H-M   'P 1'
#
loop_
_entity.id
_entity.type
_entity.pdbx_description
1 polymer ?
#
loop_
_entity_poly.entity_id
_entity_poly.type
_entity_poly.pdbx_seq_one_letter_code
_entity_poly.pdbx_strand_id
1 'polypeptide(L)'
;MKLSVSIAALLATAGAFFPADAWTITSSDVQPSAEGSAAHQELVKYWTIQGGAALTSVQVGLVGRVFIDYDASLASQETKPASDDSSASTATDEDIVVDGDAVVARVAVSGDSRALLNAIEVVAVSPENDADGIKLRFKNEDLDVAGYVLTEVAVAARQKLTSIAAVGSTDLIVGLDALVQHDSNATLDLSAAGSADIFVNLPQETLDIGALELSTAGSADVQVDVSRLQVQTDVEINVAGSGDAAIVASNAVVVGDSLSSSIGGSGDIFVQTAWLETKQLQTSVAGSGDVTYARNGSCVTQHVEIAGSGDVAAGSIVCARSSVEIVGSGDVLVQTTEELDVSTVFSGTVKYVGEPPKTIVSDGVLRFRKHQSDAKQAKKNKYDEYDVKPVPSRSAVHVQLQLHESFFSDEPRHGGFWSWLIGSDDDTNDTADFSSTTSLSRHVPTASSPATAVIIVLAVGAVGFMTTFRRVQQHIERRQYQPLIN
;
A
#
# COMPACT_ATOMS: atom_id res chain seq x y z
N MET A 1 19.44 -39.83 58.56
CA MET A 1 19.59 -40.98 57.65
C MET A 1 19.57 -40.44 56.24
N LYS A 2 20.70 -40.59 55.53
CA LYS A 2 20.85 -40.23 54.11
C LYS A 2 20.26 -41.37 53.28
N LEU A 3 19.50 -41.04 52.23
CA LEU A 3 19.22 -41.96 51.14
C LEU A 3 19.31 -41.19 49.82
N SER A 4 20.40 -41.48 49.14
CA SER A 4 20.79 -41.16 47.78
C SER A 4 19.96 -41.95 46.78
N VAL A 5 19.50 -41.31 45.70
CA VAL A 5 19.30 -41.95 44.40
C VAL A 5 19.87 -41.03 43.33
N SER A 6 20.81 -41.59 42.57
CA SER A 6 21.53 -40.99 41.46
C SER A 6 20.62 -40.73 40.26
N ILE A 7 20.74 -39.54 39.65
CA ILE A 7 20.28 -39.31 38.26
C ILE A 7 21.54 -39.18 37.42
N ALA A 8 21.85 -40.27 36.71
CA ALA A 8 22.88 -40.32 35.70
C ALA A 8 22.32 -39.83 34.35
N ALA A 9 23.22 -39.27 33.56
CA ALA A 9 23.01 -38.62 32.28
C ALA A 9 22.08 -39.36 31.30
N LEU A 10 21.18 -38.58 30.68
CA LEU A 10 20.73 -38.83 29.32
C LEU A 10 20.99 -37.56 28.52
N LEU A 11 22.11 -37.53 27.80
CA LEU A 11 22.33 -36.63 26.68
C LEU A 11 21.28 -36.97 25.62
N ALA A 12 20.21 -36.21 25.57
CA ALA A 12 19.37 -36.12 24.38
C ALA A 12 19.96 -35.00 23.52
N THR A 13 20.74 -35.37 22.51
CA THR A 13 20.99 -34.52 21.35
C THR A 13 19.64 -34.28 20.67
N ALA A 14 18.95 -33.22 21.07
CA ALA A 14 17.90 -32.64 20.25
C ALA A 14 18.60 -31.98 19.07
N GLY A 15 18.86 -32.78 18.02
CA GLY A 15 19.07 -32.22 16.70
C GLY A 15 17.78 -31.51 16.34
N ALA A 16 17.78 -30.17 16.43
CA ALA A 16 16.77 -29.36 15.81
C ALA A 16 16.77 -29.74 14.32
N PHE A 17 15.71 -30.40 13.87
CA PHE A 17 15.39 -30.46 12.45
C PHE A 17 15.05 -29.02 12.04
N PHE A 18 16.06 -28.26 11.62
CA PHE A 18 15.84 -27.05 10.84
C PHE A 18 15.33 -27.53 9.47
N PRO A 19 14.21 -27.01 8.96
CA PRO A 19 13.86 -27.24 7.56
C PRO A 19 15.02 -26.70 6.70
N ALA A 20 15.43 -27.49 5.71
CA ALA A 20 16.62 -27.22 4.90
C ALA A 20 16.55 -25.93 4.07
N ASP A 21 15.38 -25.27 4.04
CA ASP A 21 15.08 -24.09 3.24
C ASP A 21 14.86 -22.82 4.09
N ALA A 22 15.10 -22.86 5.41
CA ALA A 22 14.94 -21.68 6.25
C ALA A 22 16.04 -20.64 6.01
N TRP A 23 15.65 -19.39 5.78
CA TRP A 23 16.60 -18.28 5.68
C TRP A 23 17.36 -18.07 6.98
N THR A 24 18.66 -17.86 6.85
CA THR A 24 19.54 -17.47 7.94
C THR A 24 19.76 -15.97 7.85
N ILE A 25 19.43 -15.26 8.93
CA ILE A 25 19.64 -13.81 9.05
C ILE A 25 20.77 -13.57 10.03
N THR A 26 21.84 -12.93 9.58
CA THR A 26 22.97 -12.52 10.42
C THR A 26 23.05 -11.00 10.51
N SER A 27 23.24 -10.46 11.71
CA SER A 27 23.40 -9.02 11.93
C SER A 27 24.82 -8.66 12.32
N SER A 28 25.35 -7.55 11.79
CA SER A 28 26.62 -6.98 12.25
C SER A 28 26.43 -6.18 13.55
N ASP A 29 27.53 -5.90 14.24
CA ASP A 29 27.57 -4.79 15.19
C ASP A 29 27.44 -3.44 14.46
N VAL A 30 27.02 -2.40 15.19
CA VAL A 30 27.05 -1.02 14.68
C VAL A 30 28.50 -0.58 14.52
N GLN A 31 28.84 -0.18 13.29
CA GLN A 31 30.19 0.22 12.90
C GLN A 31 30.18 1.63 12.26
N PRO A 32 31.32 2.33 12.22
CA PRO A 32 31.43 3.56 11.46
C PRO A 32 31.16 3.33 9.97
N SER A 33 30.45 4.25 9.34
CA SER A 33 30.25 4.26 7.89
C SER A 33 31.55 4.55 7.15
N ALA A 34 31.61 4.20 5.86
CA ALA A 34 32.78 4.45 5.02
C ALA A 34 33.19 5.94 5.00
N GLU A 35 34.49 6.21 4.79
CA GLU A 35 35.01 7.57 4.70
C GLU A 35 34.30 8.34 3.57
N GLY A 36 33.74 9.52 3.90
CA GLY A 36 32.94 10.32 2.97
C GLY A 36 31.43 10.04 2.99
N SER A 37 30.94 9.32 4.01
CA SER A 37 29.49 9.12 4.23
C SER A 37 28.72 10.44 4.25
N ALA A 38 27.48 10.40 3.79
CA ALA A 38 26.57 11.54 3.78
C ALA A 38 26.31 12.05 5.22
N ALA A 39 25.88 13.31 5.34
CA ALA A 39 25.57 13.91 6.64
C ALA A 39 24.57 13.04 7.44
N HIS A 40 24.81 12.92 8.75
CA HIS A 40 23.98 12.14 9.68
C HIS A 40 23.92 10.62 9.42
N GLN A 41 24.92 10.09 8.73
CA GLN A 41 25.09 8.66 8.45
C GLN A 41 26.48 8.19 8.89
N GLU A 42 26.94 8.62 10.06
CA GLU A 42 28.27 8.27 10.58
C GLU A 42 28.36 6.80 11.04
N LEU A 43 27.22 6.19 11.35
CA LEU A 43 27.10 4.81 11.80
C LEU A 43 26.26 4.01 10.82
N VAL A 44 26.56 2.71 10.70
CA VAL A 44 25.79 1.75 9.92
C VAL A 44 25.72 0.40 10.62
N LYS A 45 24.61 -0.29 10.45
CA LYS A 45 24.41 -1.69 10.83
C LYS A 45 23.87 -2.47 9.64
N TYR A 46 24.40 -3.68 9.45
CA TYR A 46 24.01 -4.55 8.35
C TYR A 46 23.28 -5.78 8.86
N TRP A 47 22.33 -6.24 8.06
CA TRP A 47 21.76 -7.59 8.14
C TRP A 47 21.97 -8.26 6.79
N THR A 48 22.52 -9.47 6.81
CA THR A 48 22.69 -10.32 5.63
C THR A 48 21.71 -11.47 5.74
N ILE A 49 20.88 -11.62 4.70
CA ILE A 49 19.89 -12.69 4.59
C ILE A 49 20.43 -13.69 3.59
N GLN A 50 20.58 -14.93 4.02
CA GLN A 50 21.09 -16.03 3.21
C GLN A 50 20.06 -17.16 3.14
N GLY A 51 19.93 -17.78 1.97
CA GLY A 51 18.99 -18.89 1.78
C GLY A 51 18.88 -19.36 0.34
N GLY A 52 18.13 -20.44 0.15
CA GLY A 52 17.94 -21.09 -1.15
C GLY A 52 16.84 -20.46 -2.04
N ALA A 53 15.94 -19.68 -1.46
CA ALA A 53 14.79 -19.08 -2.15
C ALA A 53 14.95 -17.57 -2.34
N ALA A 54 14.48 -17.05 -3.47
CA ALA A 54 14.47 -15.62 -3.75
C ALA A 54 13.50 -14.89 -2.81
N LEU A 55 13.87 -13.66 -2.42
CA LEU A 55 13.01 -12.80 -1.63
C LEU A 55 11.81 -12.31 -2.45
N THR A 56 10.59 -12.61 -2.00
CA THR A 56 9.34 -12.19 -2.69
C THR A 56 8.54 -11.17 -1.87
N SER A 57 8.70 -11.12 -0.55
CA SER A 57 8.00 -10.17 0.31
C SER A 57 8.91 -9.33 1.21
N VAL A 58 8.62 -8.03 1.34
CA VAL A 58 9.30 -7.12 2.28
C VAL A 58 8.27 -6.34 3.07
N GLN A 59 8.31 -6.48 4.40
CA GLN A 59 7.49 -5.70 5.32
C GLN A 59 8.36 -4.73 6.11
N VAL A 60 7.96 -3.46 6.15
CA VAL A 60 8.71 -2.39 6.79
C VAL A 60 7.85 -1.74 7.87
N GLY A 61 8.12 -2.08 9.13
CA GLY A 61 7.56 -1.45 10.32
C GLY A 61 8.58 -0.54 11.01
N LEU A 62 9.29 0.26 10.22
CA LEU A 62 10.29 1.22 10.71
C LEU A 62 9.73 2.65 10.65
N VAL A 63 10.60 3.62 10.91
CA VAL A 63 10.33 5.04 10.67
C VAL A 63 11.41 5.63 9.78
N GLY A 64 11.09 6.73 9.10
CA GLY A 64 12.00 7.42 8.20
C GLY A 64 11.92 6.89 6.77
N ARG A 65 13.01 7.01 6.02
CA ARG A 65 13.02 6.63 4.59
C ARG A 65 13.63 5.26 4.40
N VAL A 66 12.97 4.45 3.58
CA VAL A 66 13.42 3.12 3.19
C VAL A 66 13.48 3.03 1.68
N PHE A 67 14.61 2.57 1.15
CA PHE A 67 14.79 2.31 -0.27
C PHE A 67 14.95 0.81 -0.49
N ILE A 68 14.20 0.25 -1.44
CA ILE A 68 14.36 -1.14 -1.86
C ILE A 68 14.86 -1.14 -3.30
N ASP A 69 16.07 -1.66 -3.52
CA ASP A 69 16.70 -1.69 -4.84
C ASP A 69 17.24 -3.08 -5.17
N TYR A 70 17.28 -3.41 -6.45
CA TYR A 70 18.03 -4.57 -6.92
C TYR A 70 19.54 -4.29 -6.90
N ASP A 71 20.33 -5.23 -6.37
CA ASP A 71 21.79 -5.16 -6.35
C ASP A 71 22.38 -6.44 -6.95
N ALA A 72 22.84 -6.33 -8.20
CA ALA A 72 23.47 -7.43 -8.92
C ALA A 72 24.75 -7.95 -8.25
N SER A 73 25.40 -7.17 -7.38
CA SER A 73 26.62 -7.60 -6.70
C SER A 73 26.38 -8.64 -5.59
N LEU A 74 25.13 -8.80 -5.16
CA LEU A 74 24.73 -9.79 -4.16
C LEU A 74 24.52 -11.19 -4.74
N ALA A 75 24.18 -11.29 -6.02
CA ALA A 75 24.15 -12.57 -6.71
C ALA A 75 25.59 -13.08 -6.88
N SER A 76 25.89 -14.23 -6.29
CA SER A 76 27.21 -14.87 -6.31
C SER A 76 27.84 -14.82 -7.71
N GLN A 77 29.06 -14.28 -7.82
CA GLN A 77 29.83 -14.35 -9.06
C GLN A 77 30.07 -15.82 -9.42
N GLU A 78 29.36 -16.33 -10.41
CA GLU A 78 29.79 -17.53 -11.14
C GLU A 78 31.07 -17.19 -11.91
N THR A 79 32.22 -17.38 -11.29
CA THR A 79 33.45 -17.69 -12.02
C THR A 79 33.80 -19.14 -11.76
N LYS A 80 33.26 -20.05 -12.55
CA LYS A 80 33.83 -21.39 -12.69
C LYS A 80 35.23 -21.22 -13.31
N PRO A 81 36.32 -21.67 -12.68
CA PRO A 81 37.62 -21.66 -13.33
C PRO A 81 37.55 -22.60 -14.54
N ALA A 82 38.03 -22.13 -15.69
CA ALA A 82 38.16 -22.95 -16.89
C ALA A 82 39.07 -24.15 -16.59
N SER A 83 38.48 -25.32 -16.37
CA SER A 83 39.18 -26.59 -16.46
C SER A 83 39.04 -27.10 -17.89
N ASP A 84 40.14 -27.04 -18.64
CA ASP A 84 40.39 -27.90 -19.79
C ASP A 84 40.17 -29.36 -19.37
N ASP A 85 39.06 -29.98 -19.76
CA ASP A 85 39.10 -31.38 -20.15
C ASP A 85 37.95 -31.74 -21.10
N SER A 86 38.33 -32.42 -22.17
CA SER A 86 37.47 -32.88 -23.25
C SER A 86 36.79 -34.19 -22.87
N SER A 87 35.46 -34.19 -22.70
CA SER A 87 34.65 -35.36 -23.04
C SER A 87 33.16 -34.99 -23.11
N ALA A 88 32.53 -35.45 -24.19
CA ALA A 88 31.13 -35.22 -24.49
C ALA A 88 30.22 -36.18 -23.70
N SER A 89 29.18 -35.64 -23.05
CA SER A 89 27.92 -36.35 -22.83
C SER A 89 26.76 -35.35 -22.64
N THR A 90 25.80 -35.45 -23.57
CA THR A 90 24.35 -35.18 -23.48
C THR A 90 23.82 -34.35 -22.30
N ALA A 91 23.25 -33.20 -22.64
CA ALA A 91 22.46 -32.32 -21.79
C ALA A 91 21.10 -32.94 -21.43
N THR A 92 20.78 -32.89 -20.13
CA THR A 92 19.43 -33.03 -19.55
C THR A 92 19.39 -32.12 -18.32
N ASP A 93 18.36 -31.26 -18.26
CA ASP A 93 17.92 -30.37 -17.18
C ASP A 93 18.98 -29.92 -16.15
N GLU A 94 19.37 -28.65 -16.25
CA GLU A 94 20.08 -27.95 -15.18
C GLU A 94 19.12 -27.64 -14.03
N ASP A 95 19.04 -28.56 -13.07
CA ASP A 95 18.72 -28.20 -11.69
C ASP A 95 19.87 -27.31 -11.18
N ILE A 96 19.62 -26.01 -11.06
CA ILE A 96 20.51 -25.08 -10.36
C ILE A 96 20.54 -25.54 -8.89
N VAL A 97 21.64 -26.15 -8.48
CA VAL A 97 21.93 -26.38 -7.06
C VAL A 97 22.19 -25.02 -6.45
N VAL A 98 21.16 -24.41 -5.85
CA VAL A 98 21.32 -23.21 -5.03
C VAL A 98 22.07 -23.64 -3.77
N ASP A 99 23.32 -23.20 -3.66
CA ASP A 99 24.11 -23.34 -2.43
C ASP A 99 23.33 -22.64 -1.30
N GLY A 100 23.07 -23.35 -0.20
CA GLY A 100 22.23 -22.87 0.92
C GLY A 100 22.79 -21.65 1.68
N ASP A 101 23.85 -21.04 1.15
CA ASP A 101 24.59 -19.91 1.70
C ASP A 101 24.55 -18.65 0.79
N ALA A 102 23.78 -18.69 -0.30
CA ALA A 102 23.63 -17.56 -1.22
C ALA A 102 22.97 -16.35 -0.53
N VAL A 103 23.54 -15.16 -0.72
CA VAL A 103 22.98 -13.91 -0.17
C VAL A 103 21.78 -13.49 -1.02
N VAL A 104 20.59 -13.55 -0.43
CA VAL A 104 19.33 -13.21 -1.11
C VAL A 104 18.96 -11.73 -0.94
N ALA A 105 19.37 -11.13 0.18
CA ALA A 105 19.21 -9.71 0.44
C ALA A 105 20.20 -9.20 1.49
N ARG A 106 20.46 -7.89 1.46
CA ARG A 106 21.21 -7.16 2.48
C ARG A 106 20.43 -5.93 2.90
N VAL A 107 20.21 -5.78 4.20
CA VAL A 107 19.64 -4.55 4.78
C VAL A 107 20.78 -3.76 5.38
N ALA A 108 20.90 -2.48 5.04
CA ALA A 108 21.79 -1.51 5.64
C ALA A 108 20.95 -0.42 6.29
N VAL A 109 21.14 -0.19 7.59
CA VAL A 109 20.55 0.95 8.28
C VAL A 109 21.66 1.88 8.72
N SER A 110 21.66 3.08 8.17
CA SER A 110 22.62 4.14 8.51
C SER A 110 21.96 5.24 9.33
N GLY A 111 22.76 5.91 10.16
CA GLY A 111 22.29 6.98 11.04
C GLY A 111 23.38 7.54 11.94
N ASP A 112 22.97 8.32 12.94
CA ASP A 112 23.86 8.97 13.92
C ASP A 112 23.70 8.43 15.35
N SER A 113 22.66 7.62 15.60
CA SER A 113 22.33 7.09 16.93
C SER A 113 22.54 5.58 17.03
N ARG A 114 23.56 5.16 17.79
CA ARG A 114 23.85 3.73 18.03
C ARG A 114 22.71 3.00 18.75
N ALA A 115 22.00 3.68 19.64
CA ALA A 115 20.85 3.12 20.34
C ALA A 115 19.70 2.82 19.37
N LEU A 116 19.40 3.76 18.47
CA LEU A 116 18.39 3.61 17.43
C LEU A 116 18.70 2.43 16.50
N LEU A 117 19.93 2.35 15.99
CA LEU A 117 20.35 1.25 15.10
C LEU A 117 20.32 -0.12 15.80
N ASN A 118 20.58 -0.16 17.11
CA ASN A 118 20.54 -1.40 17.89
C ASN A 118 19.13 -1.88 18.23
N ALA A 119 18.16 -0.98 18.23
CA ALA A 119 16.75 -1.28 18.46
C ALA A 119 16.07 -1.89 17.23
N ILE A 120 16.66 -1.77 16.04
CA ILE A 120 16.12 -2.38 14.82
C ILE A 120 16.52 -3.86 14.77
N GLU A 121 15.60 -4.68 14.28
CA GLU A 121 15.83 -6.07 13.92
C GLU A 121 15.18 -6.42 12.59
N VAL A 122 15.72 -7.47 11.94
CA VAL A 122 15.19 -8.05 10.72
C VAL A 122 14.89 -9.51 11.01
N VAL A 123 13.65 -9.90 10.77
CA VAL A 123 13.16 -11.26 11.02
C VAL A 123 12.64 -11.87 9.74
N ALA A 124 12.80 -13.18 9.59
CA ALA A 124 12.20 -13.93 8.49
C ALA A 124 10.70 -14.06 8.76
N VAL A 125 9.88 -13.83 7.73
CA VAL A 125 8.45 -14.09 7.75
C VAL A 125 8.25 -15.46 7.11
N SER A 126 7.83 -16.42 7.93
CA SER A 126 7.51 -17.79 7.48
C SER A 126 6.14 -17.79 6.78
N PRO A 127 5.91 -18.67 5.78
CA PRO A 127 4.80 -18.55 4.85
C PRO A 127 3.49 -19.00 5.51
N GLU A 128 2.74 -18.07 6.10
CA GLU A 128 1.29 -18.28 6.24
C GLU A 128 0.59 -18.11 4.88
N ASN A 129 1.22 -17.42 3.91
CA ASN A 129 0.64 -17.03 2.62
C ASN A 129 1.56 -17.28 1.39
N ASP A 130 2.39 -18.33 1.38
CA ASP A 130 3.31 -18.66 0.27
C ASP A 130 4.34 -17.55 -0.11
N ALA A 131 4.53 -16.55 0.76
CA ALA A 131 5.49 -15.48 0.56
C ALA A 131 6.72 -15.67 1.45
N ASP A 132 7.85 -16.01 0.83
CA ASP A 132 9.15 -15.96 1.49
C ASP A 132 9.56 -14.50 1.63
N GLY A 133 9.59 -14.00 2.87
CA GLY A 133 9.70 -12.58 3.13
C GLY A 133 10.54 -12.20 4.35
N ILE A 134 10.95 -10.93 4.40
CA ILE A 134 11.59 -10.34 5.57
C ILE A 134 10.71 -9.25 6.15
N LYS A 135 10.77 -9.09 7.47
CA LYS A 135 10.14 -7.99 8.19
C LYS A 135 11.19 -7.21 8.95
N LEU A 136 11.26 -5.91 8.67
CA LEU A 136 12.08 -4.94 9.38
C LEU A 136 11.20 -4.31 10.45
N ARG A 137 11.61 -4.40 11.72
CA ARG A 137 10.84 -3.87 12.85
C ARG A 137 11.75 -3.38 13.97
N PHE A 138 11.17 -2.67 14.93
CA PHE A 138 11.82 -2.42 16.20
C PHE A 138 11.65 -3.63 17.12
N LYS A 139 12.70 -3.92 17.89
CA LYS A 139 12.64 -4.86 19.00
C LYS A 139 11.60 -4.42 20.00
N ASN A 140 10.94 -5.39 20.62
CA ASN A 140 9.97 -5.16 21.67
C ASN A 140 10.65 -4.80 23.00
N GLU A 141 11.13 -3.55 23.09
CA GLU A 141 11.86 -3.02 24.24
C GLU A 141 11.42 -1.57 24.49
N ASP A 142 11.47 -1.13 25.75
CA ASP A 142 11.30 0.29 26.09
C ASP A 142 12.46 1.10 25.50
N LEU A 143 12.14 2.10 24.68
CA LEU A 143 13.14 2.95 24.05
C LEU A 143 12.61 4.36 23.84
N ASP A 144 13.30 5.34 24.42
CA ASP A 144 13.15 6.76 24.07
C ASP A 144 14.45 7.23 23.40
N VAL A 145 14.40 7.47 22.10
CA VAL A 145 15.59 7.86 21.32
C VAL A 145 15.21 8.81 20.19
N ALA A 146 16.09 9.76 19.92
CA ALA A 146 16.05 10.58 18.72
C ALA A 146 17.35 10.39 17.92
N GLY A 147 17.25 10.55 16.61
CA GLY A 147 18.40 10.45 15.70
C GLY A 147 17.97 10.47 14.25
N TYR A 148 18.93 10.52 13.35
CA TYR A 148 18.69 10.39 11.92
C TYR A 148 18.80 8.93 11.50
N VAL A 149 17.94 8.52 10.57
CA VAL A 149 17.95 7.16 10.03
C VAL A 149 17.65 7.13 8.53
N LEU A 150 18.35 6.26 7.81
CA LEU A 150 18.09 5.84 6.45
C LEU A 150 18.19 4.32 6.39
N THR A 151 17.21 3.67 5.77
CA THR A 151 17.24 2.22 5.54
C THR A 151 17.36 1.94 4.05
N GLU A 152 18.27 1.04 3.70
CA GLU A 152 18.48 0.57 2.34
C GLU A 152 18.40 -0.96 2.32
N VAL A 153 17.49 -1.49 1.53
CA VAL A 153 17.28 -2.91 1.30
C VAL A 153 17.74 -3.23 -0.10
N ALA A 154 18.82 -3.99 -0.21
CA ALA A 154 19.35 -4.47 -1.47
C ALA A 154 18.89 -5.92 -1.68
N VAL A 155 18.17 -6.20 -2.77
CA VAL A 155 17.70 -7.55 -3.12
C VAL A 155 18.54 -8.15 -4.24
N ALA A 156 18.90 -9.42 -4.12
CA ALA A 156 19.79 -10.10 -5.06
C ALA A 156 19.06 -10.65 -6.29
N ALA A 157 17.76 -10.96 -6.16
CA ALA A 157 16.96 -11.50 -7.25
C ALA A 157 16.26 -10.36 -8.00
N ARG A 158 16.47 -10.30 -9.32
CA ARG A 158 15.86 -9.29 -10.18
C ARG A 158 14.38 -9.60 -10.41
N GLN A 159 13.53 -8.58 -10.24
CA GLN A 159 12.11 -8.58 -10.56
C GLN A 159 11.33 -9.73 -9.90
N LYS A 160 11.59 -9.95 -8.60
CA LYS A 160 10.96 -11.03 -7.82
C LYS A 160 10.07 -10.57 -6.67
N LEU A 161 10.14 -9.30 -6.28
CA LEU A 161 9.27 -8.80 -5.21
C LEU A 161 7.82 -8.69 -5.71
N THR A 162 6.93 -9.37 -5.01
CA THR A 162 5.49 -9.45 -5.27
C THR A 162 4.67 -8.86 -4.13
N SER A 163 5.21 -8.75 -2.91
CA SER A 163 4.47 -8.18 -1.77
C SER A 163 5.34 -7.18 -1.02
N ILE A 164 4.85 -5.95 -0.90
CA ILE A 164 5.52 -4.88 -0.19
C ILE A 164 4.55 -4.24 0.79
N ALA A 165 4.91 -4.26 2.07
CA ALA A 165 4.12 -3.62 3.11
C ALA A 165 4.92 -2.54 3.84
N ALA A 166 4.30 -1.37 4.05
CA ALA A 166 4.85 -0.29 4.86
C ALA A 166 3.87 0.07 5.99
N VAL A 167 4.34 0.10 7.23
CA VAL A 167 3.51 0.37 8.41
C VAL A 167 4.17 1.44 9.27
N GLY A 168 3.35 2.29 9.88
CA GLY A 168 3.80 3.31 10.82
C GLY A 168 4.03 4.64 10.14
N SER A 169 5.24 5.19 10.18
CA SER A 169 5.57 6.50 9.60
C SER A 169 6.83 6.40 8.76
N THR A 170 6.69 5.66 7.65
CA THR A 170 7.78 5.35 6.72
C THR A 170 7.47 5.90 5.34
N ASP A 171 8.44 6.54 4.70
CA ASP A 171 8.43 6.72 3.25
C ASP A 171 9.19 5.54 2.62
N LEU A 172 8.48 4.65 1.94
CA LEU A 172 9.04 3.48 1.27
C LEU A 172 9.14 3.72 -0.24
N ILE A 173 10.35 3.68 -0.76
CA ILE A 173 10.64 3.90 -2.17
C ILE A 173 11.12 2.60 -2.77
N VAL A 174 10.42 2.14 -3.81
CA VAL A 174 10.78 0.91 -4.51
C VAL A 174 11.43 1.26 -5.84
N GLY A 175 12.69 0.86 -5.97
CA GLY A 175 13.55 1.15 -7.11
C GLY A 175 13.32 0.22 -8.30
N LEU A 176 14.04 0.54 -9.39
CA LEU A 176 14.06 -0.26 -10.61
C LEU A 176 14.51 -1.68 -10.33
N ASP A 177 13.98 -2.63 -11.10
CA ASP A 177 14.39 -4.03 -11.11
C ASP A 177 14.19 -4.82 -9.81
N ALA A 178 13.65 -4.23 -8.74
CA ALA A 178 13.29 -4.95 -7.52
C ALA A 178 11.92 -5.64 -7.64
N LEU A 179 10.92 -4.90 -8.13
CA LEU A 179 9.54 -5.36 -8.33
C LEU A 179 9.39 -6.30 -9.51
N VAL A 180 8.49 -7.27 -9.38
CA VAL A 180 8.01 -8.08 -10.50
C VAL A 180 7.50 -7.19 -11.64
N GLN A 181 7.90 -7.47 -12.88
CA GLN A 181 7.55 -6.64 -14.05
C GLN A 181 7.08 -7.41 -15.29
N HIS A 182 7.47 -8.68 -15.45
CA HIS A 182 7.19 -9.48 -16.64
C HIS A 182 6.75 -10.88 -16.25
N ASP A 183 5.76 -10.96 -15.37
CA ASP A 183 5.19 -12.22 -14.91
C ASP A 183 3.68 -12.14 -14.88
N SER A 184 3.07 -12.59 -15.97
CA SER A 184 1.63 -12.61 -16.18
C SER A 184 0.84 -13.48 -15.20
N ASN A 185 1.51 -14.23 -14.32
CA ASN A 185 0.87 -15.04 -13.28
C ASN A 185 1.10 -14.47 -11.87
N ALA A 186 1.96 -13.46 -11.71
CA ALA A 186 2.27 -12.90 -10.41
C ALA A 186 1.21 -11.89 -9.96
N THR A 187 0.85 -11.95 -8.67
CA THR A 187 0.09 -10.91 -8.00
C THR A 187 1.07 -9.94 -7.33
N LEU A 188 0.95 -8.65 -7.64
CA LEU A 188 1.68 -7.60 -6.94
C LEU A 188 0.79 -6.95 -5.88
N ASP A 189 1.16 -7.06 -4.61
CA ASP A 189 0.50 -6.46 -3.45
C ASP A 189 1.37 -5.32 -2.88
N LEU A 190 0.80 -4.11 -2.83
CA LEU A 190 1.38 -2.93 -2.20
C LEU A 190 0.45 -2.44 -1.09
N SER A 191 0.86 -2.62 0.16
CA SER A 191 0.04 -2.36 1.34
C SER A 191 0.66 -1.32 2.27
N ALA A 192 0.01 -0.17 2.48
CA ALA A 192 0.49 0.91 3.33
C ALA A 192 -0.47 1.18 4.51
N ALA A 193 0.03 1.30 5.73
CA ALA A 193 -0.79 1.50 6.92
C ALA A 193 -0.22 2.55 7.90
N GLY A 194 -1.11 3.22 8.62
CA GLY A 194 -0.77 4.26 9.58
C GLY A 194 -0.60 5.61 8.89
N SER A 195 0.64 6.03 8.68
CA SER A 195 1.01 7.25 7.94
C SER A 195 2.23 6.96 7.05
N ALA A 196 2.35 5.71 6.59
CA ALA A 196 3.41 5.30 5.71
C ALA A 196 3.02 5.59 4.25
N ASP A 197 3.99 6.04 3.46
CA ASP A 197 3.80 6.28 2.03
C ASP A 197 4.61 5.25 1.23
N ILE A 198 4.04 4.71 0.14
CA ILE A 198 4.75 3.84 -0.82
C ILE A 198 4.86 4.57 -2.15
N PHE A 199 6.08 4.65 -2.67
CA PHE A 199 6.40 5.20 -3.98
C PHE A 199 7.01 4.12 -4.88
N VAL A 200 6.27 3.71 -5.90
CA VAL A 200 6.80 2.94 -7.03
C VAL A 200 7.04 3.91 -8.18
N ASN A 201 8.31 4.14 -8.54
CA ASN A 201 8.68 5.15 -9.53
C ASN A 201 9.46 4.53 -10.69
N LEU A 202 8.72 4.09 -11.71
CA LEU A 202 9.23 3.42 -12.91
C LEU A 202 8.65 4.08 -14.20
N PRO A 203 8.76 5.41 -14.39
CA PRO A 203 8.01 6.16 -15.40
C PRO A 203 8.32 5.77 -16.86
N GLN A 204 9.37 4.99 -17.10
CA GLN A 204 9.75 4.49 -18.43
C GLN A 204 9.45 3.00 -18.62
N GLU A 205 9.08 2.29 -17.56
CA GLU A 205 8.92 0.84 -17.58
C GLU A 205 7.47 0.41 -17.80
N THR A 206 7.32 -0.78 -18.35
CA THR A 206 6.02 -1.47 -18.46
C THR A 206 5.92 -2.53 -17.39
N LEU A 207 4.86 -2.46 -16.59
CA LEU A 207 4.52 -3.45 -15.59
C LEU A 207 3.49 -4.43 -16.20
N ASP A 208 3.91 -5.64 -16.54
CA ASP A 208 3.09 -6.75 -17.06
C ASP A 208 3.01 -7.87 -16.01
N ILE A 209 1.84 -7.94 -15.34
CA ILE A 209 1.61 -8.79 -14.16
C ILE A 209 0.26 -9.49 -14.23
N GLY A 210 0.07 -10.52 -13.41
CA GLY A 210 -1.20 -11.25 -13.32
C GLY A 210 -2.30 -10.42 -12.67
N ALA A 211 -2.06 -9.93 -11.45
CA ALA A 211 -2.98 -9.12 -10.67
C ALA A 211 -2.23 -8.00 -9.91
N LEU A 212 -2.93 -6.91 -9.59
CA LEU A 212 -2.40 -5.80 -8.78
C LEU A 212 -3.35 -5.50 -7.63
N GLU A 213 -2.84 -5.47 -6.41
CA GLU A 213 -3.56 -5.04 -5.22
C GLU A 213 -2.84 -3.84 -4.59
N LEU A 214 -3.57 -2.73 -4.43
CA LEU A 214 -3.11 -1.54 -3.72
C LEU A 214 -4.01 -1.32 -2.52
N SER A 215 -3.45 -1.31 -1.32
CA SER A 215 -4.22 -1.18 -0.08
C SER A 215 -3.64 -0.08 0.80
N THR A 216 -4.48 0.87 1.22
CA THR A 216 -4.10 1.94 2.16
C THR A 216 -4.99 1.91 3.41
N ALA A 217 -4.38 2.12 4.58
CA ALA A 217 -5.07 2.20 5.85
C ALA A 217 -4.59 3.39 6.71
N GLY A 218 -5.51 4.12 7.32
CA GLY A 218 -5.20 5.30 8.12
C GLY A 218 -5.02 6.55 7.25
N SER A 219 -3.81 7.10 7.20
CA SER A 219 -3.45 8.29 6.42
C SER A 219 -2.25 8.01 5.49
N ALA A 220 -2.09 6.74 5.13
CA ALA A 220 -1.04 6.23 4.26
C ALA A 220 -1.37 6.47 2.78
N ASP A 221 -0.37 6.86 1.99
CA ASP A 221 -0.56 7.10 0.56
C ASP A 221 0.24 6.08 -0.30
N VAL A 222 -0.34 5.61 -1.40
CA VAL A 222 0.34 4.71 -2.35
C VAL A 222 0.34 5.36 -3.73
N GLN A 223 1.53 5.54 -4.29
CA GLN A 223 1.73 6.11 -5.63
C GLN A 223 2.51 5.13 -6.52
N VAL A 224 1.89 4.73 -7.62
CA VAL A 224 2.50 3.92 -8.68
C VAL A 224 2.64 4.77 -9.94
N ASP A 225 3.85 5.15 -10.29
CA ASP A 225 4.20 5.89 -11.51
C ASP A 225 4.92 4.97 -12.50
N VAL A 226 4.29 4.68 -13.64
CA VAL A 226 4.78 3.77 -14.67
C VAL A 226 4.55 4.33 -16.08
N SER A 227 5.24 3.79 -17.09
CA SER A 227 4.91 4.11 -18.49
C SER A 227 3.61 3.42 -18.92
N ARG A 228 3.47 2.13 -18.60
CA ARG A 228 2.32 1.31 -18.94
C ARG A 228 2.09 0.24 -17.87
N LEU A 229 0.82 0.00 -17.54
CA LEU A 229 0.38 -1.09 -16.68
C LEU A 229 -0.47 -2.07 -17.50
N GLN A 230 -0.06 -3.34 -17.57
CA GLN A 230 -0.79 -4.45 -18.18
C GLN A 230 -1.04 -5.48 -17.09
N VAL A 231 -2.31 -5.76 -16.82
CA VAL A 231 -2.73 -6.70 -15.78
C VAL A 231 -3.65 -7.73 -16.40
N GLN A 232 -3.35 -9.02 -16.22
CA GLN A 232 -4.07 -10.10 -16.90
C GLN A 232 -5.47 -10.34 -16.35
N THR A 233 -5.64 -10.26 -15.04
CA THR A 233 -6.93 -10.49 -14.37
C THR A 233 -7.45 -9.21 -13.77
N ASP A 234 -7.05 -8.90 -12.54
CA ASP A 234 -7.72 -7.95 -11.68
C ASP A 234 -6.78 -6.91 -11.11
N VAL A 235 -7.26 -5.67 -11.06
CA VAL A 235 -6.66 -4.59 -10.31
C VAL A 235 -7.62 -4.22 -9.19
N GLU A 236 -7.17 -4.32 -7.95
CA GLU A 236 -7.92 -3.93 -6.76
C GLU A 236 -7.23 -2.76 -6.07
N ILE A 237 -7.99 -1.70 -5.79
CA ILE A 237 -7.51 -0.51 -5.09
C ILE A 237 -8.43 -0.27 -3.90
N ASN A 238 -7.90 -0.42 -2.69
CA ASN A 238 -8.61 -0.28 -1.43
C ASN A 238 -8.03 0.87 -0.61
N VAL A 239 -8.87 1.83 -0.25
CA VAL A 239 -8.50 2.98 0.60
C VAL A 239 -9.38 3.01 1.84
N ALA A 240 -8.80 2.75 3.00
CA ALA A 240 -9.47 2.76 4.30
C ALA A 240 -8.93 3.88 5.20
N GLY A 241 -9.62 5.02 5.24
CA GLY A 241 -9.21 6.16 6.06
C GLY A 241 -9.20 7.47 5.28
N SER A 242 -8.08 8.18 5.29
CA SER A 242 -7.92 9.51 4.70
C SER A 242 -6.67 9.68 3.83
N GLY A 243 -5.94 8.60 3.57
CA GLY A 243 -4.83 8.61 2.61
C GLY A 243 -5.30 8.28 1.20
N ASP A 244 -4.49 8.56 0.20
CA ASP A 244 -4.81 8.49 -1.22
C ASP A 244 -4.10 7.33 -1.91
N ALA A 245 -4.73 6.75 -2.93
CA ALA A 245 -4.09 5.78 -3.82
C ALA A 245 -4.08 6.29 -5.26
N ALA A 246 -2.92 6.27 -5.91
CA ALA A 246 -2.75 6.79 -7.26
C ALA A 246 -1.99 5.82 -8.16
N ILE A 247 -2.60 5.46 -9.29
CA ILE A 247 -1.94 4.85 -10.43
C ILE A 247 -1.77 5.93 -11.49
N VAL A 248 -0.53 6.27 -11.79
CA VAL A 248 -0.14 7.25 -12.80
C VAL A 248 0.58 6.48 -13.91
N ALA A 249 -0.05 6.37 -15.07
CA ALA A 249 0.54 5.72 -16.23
C ALA A 249 0.59 6.67 -17.43
N SER A 250 1.78 6.93 -17.98
CA SER A 250 1.90 7.91 -19.07
C SER A 250 1.22 7.46 -20.38
N ASN A 251 1.18 6.15 -20.65
CA ASN A 251 0.65 5.59 -21.90
C ASN A 251 -0.69 4.87 -21.74
N ALA A 252 -0.75 3.79 -20.97
CA ALA A 252 -1.96 2.99 -20.87
C ALA A 252 -2.02 2.16 -19.58
N VAL A 253 -3.24 1.95 -19.10
CA VAL A 253 -3.59 0.91 -18.12
C VAL A 253 -4.55 -0.05 -18.82
N VAL A 254 -4.15 -1.32 -18.96
CA VAL A 254 -4.96 -2.37 -19.59
C VAL A 254 -5.17 -3.49 -18.58
N VAL A 255 -6.42 -3.75 -18.23
CA VAL A 255 -6.82 -4.76 -17.24
C VAL A 255 -7.68 -5.80 -17.92
N GLY A 256 -7.30 -7.07 -17.83
CA GLY A 256 -7.93 -8.13 -18.60
C GLY A 256 -9.35 -8.47 -18.16
N ASP A 257 -9.66 -8.41 -16.85
CA ASP A 257 -10.97 -8.76 -16.30
C ASP A 257 -11.63 -7.60 -15.54
N SER A 258 -11.14 -7.23 -14.36
CA SER A 258 -11.81 -6.19 -13.55
C SER A 258 -10.87 -5.18 -12.90
N LEU A 259 -11.27 -3.91 -12.93
CA LEU A 259 -10.65 -2.83 -12.14
C LEU A 259 -11.65 -2.45 -11.05
N SER A 260 -11.33 -2.79 -9.80
CA SER A 260 -12.11 -2.50 -8.61
C SER A 260 -11.46 -1.37 -7.82
N SER A 261 -12.26 -0.38 -7.40
CA SER A 261 -11.81 0.72 -6.55
C SER A 261 -12.78 0.90 -5.40
N SER A 262 -12.29 0.81 -4.17
CA SER A 262 -13.08 0.86 -2.94
C SER A 262 -12.54 1.90 -1.98
N ILE A 263 -13.40 2.81 -1.52
CA ILE A 263 -13.08 3.80 -0.50
C ILE A 263 -13.96 3.58 0.72
N GLY A 264 -13.35 3.30 1.87
CA GLY A 264 -13.95 3.37 3.19
C GLY A 264 -13.39 4.56 3.97
N GLY A 265 -13.99 5.74 3.83
CA GLY A 265 -13.52 6.95 4.50
C GLY A 265 -13.58 8.22 3.65
N SER A 266 -12.47 8.95 3.58
CA SER A 266 -12.37 10.27 2.96
C SER A 266 -11.06 10.53 2.22
N GLY A 267 -10.30 9.48 1.93
CA GLY A 267 -9.18 9.53 1.00
C GLY A 267 -9.66 9.30 -0.43
N ASP A 268 -8.82 9.60 -1.41
CA ASP A 268 -9.19 9.64 -2.82
C ASP A 268 -8.45 8.56 -3.63
N ILE A 269 -9.07 8.10 -4.72
CA ILE A 269 -8.44 7.16 -5.67
C ILE A 269 -8.31 7.82 -7.04
N PHE A 270 -7.10 7.74 -7.61
CA PHE A 270 -6.78 8.29 -8.93
C PHE A 270 -6.21 7.21 -9.84
N VAL A 271 -6.86 6.97 -10.98
CA VAL A 271 -6.31 6.16 -12.07
C VAL A 271 -6.06 7.07 -13.26
N GLN A 272 -4.90 7.73 -13.25
CA GLN A 272 -4.51 8.73 -14.23
C GLN A 272 -3.69 8.10 -15.36
N THR A 273 -4.31 7.96 -16.53
CA THR A 273 -3.63 7.46 -17.73
C THR A 273 -4.17 8.07 -19.02
N ALA A 274 -3.40 7.97 -20.10
CA ALA A 274 -3.83 8.39 -21.43
C ALA A 274 -4.88 7.44 -22.04
N TRP A 275 -4.87 6.16 -21.66
CA TRP A 275 -5.88 5.17 -22.06
C TRP A 275 -6.12 4.13 -20.97
N LEU A 276 -7.37 3.93 -20.57
CA LEU A 276 -7.80 2.85 -19.66
C LEU A 276 -8.69 1.85 -20.40
N GLU A 277 -8.34 0.56 -20.33
CA GLU A 277 -9.15 -0.52 -20.89
C GLU A 277 -9.40 -1.60 -19.85
N THR A 278 -10.66 -2.00 -19.68
CA THR A 278 -11.04 -3.11 -18.79
C THR A 278 -12.36 -3.74 -19.25
N LYS A 279 -12.64 -5.01 -18.92
CA LYS A 279 -13.99 -5.56 -19.14
C LYS A 279 -14.96 -5.00 -18.10
N GLN A 280 -14.57 -5.00 -16.83
CA GLN A 280 -15.43 -4.57 -15.73
C GLN A 280 -14.77 -3.43 -14.94
N LEU A 281 -15.50 -2.33 -14.77
CA LEU A 281 -15.10 -1.23 -13.91
C LEU A 281 -16.03 -1.18 -12.70
N GLN A 282 -15.50 -1.45 -11.51
CA GLN A 282 -16.27 -1.48 -10.26
C GLN A 282 -15.77 -0.38 -9.32
N THR A 283 -16.69 0.40 -8.78
CA THR A 283 -16.38 1.49 -7.86
C THR A 283 -17.33 1.45 -6.67
N SER A 284 -16.79 1.39 -5.46
CA SER A 284 -17.58 1.50 -4.22
C SER A 284 -17.03 2.62 -3.34
N VAL A 285 -17.89 3.55 -2.93
CA VAL A 285 -17.51 4.68 -2.08
C VAL A 285 -18.41 4.72 -0.86
N ALA A 286 -17.88 4.29 0.29
CA ALA A 286 -18.47 4.43 1.59
C ALA A 286 -17.82 5.60 2.34
N GLY A 287 -18.42 6.79 2.25
CA GLY A 287 -17.93 7.99 2.94
C GLY A 287 -17.96 9.26 2.08
N SER A 288 -16.83 9.96 1.99
CA SER A 288 -16.72 11.28 1.32
C SER A 288 -15.46 11.44 0.47
N GLY A 289 -14.78 10.34 0.14
CA GLY A 289 -13.66 10.34 -0.80
C GLY A 289 -14.16 10.28 -2.24
N ASP A 290 -13.31 10.73 -3.16
CA ASP A 290 -13.61 10.81 -4.59
C ASP A 290 -12.80 9.77 -5.38
N VAL A 291 -13.39 9.26 -6.48
CA VAL A 291 -12.69 8.37 -7.42
C VAL A 291 -12.64 9.02 -8.79
N THR A 292 -11.43 9.19 -9.34
CA THR A 292 -11.24 9.71 -10.70
C THR A 292 -10.52 8.71 -11.59
N TYR A 293 -11.13 8.39 -12.73
CA TYR A 293 -10.56 7.53 -13.76
C TYR A 293 -9.97 8.34 -14.93
N ALA A 294 -9.29 7.62 -15.82
CA ALA A 294 -8.50 8.15 -16.92
C ALA A 294 -9.23 9.15 -17.84
N ARG A 295 -8.47 9.85 -18.69
CA ARG A 295 -9.04 10.85 -19.61
C ARG A 295 -9.63 10.26 -20.88
N ASN A 296 -9.39 8.99 -21.15
CA ASN A 296 -9.93 8.25 -22.27
C ASN A 296 -9.87 6.75 -21.97
N GLY A 297 -10.78 5.98 -22.53
CA GLY A 297 -10.80 4.55 -22.32
C GLY A 297 -12.10 3.88 -22.74
N SER A 298 -12.14 2.58 -22.53
CA SER A 298 -13.32 1.75 -22.81
C SER A 298 -13.53 0.68 -21.76
N CYS A 299 -14.81 0.39 -21.49
CA CYS A 299 -15.19 -0.78 -20.70
C CYS A 299 -16.41 -1.52 -21.25
N VAL A 300 -16.63 -2.76 -20.81
CA VAL A 300 -17.86 -3.49 -21.17
C VAL A 300 -18.97 -3.15 -20.17
N THR A 301 -18.69 -3.33 -18.88
CA THR A 301 -19.66 -3.08 -17.81
C THR A 301 -19.05 -2.20 -16.74
N GLN A 302 -19.83 -1.24 -16.26
CA GLN A 302 -19.48 -0.38 -15.15
C GLN A 302 -20.51 -0.53 -14.03
N HIS A 303 -20.04 -0.66 -12.79
CA HIS A 303 -20.87 -0.63 -11.60
C HIS A 303 -20.32 0.40 -10.61
N VAL A 304 -21.16 1.33 -10.16
CA VAL A 304 -20.80 2.37 -9.21
C VAL A 304 -21.78 2.36 -8.05
N GLU A 305 -21.28 2.16 -6.84
CA GLU A 305 -22.04 2.26 -5.60
C GLU A 305 -21.48 3.40 -4.74
N ILE A 306 -22.34 4.31 -4.30
CA ILE A 306 -21.97 5.39 -3.38
C ILE A 306 -22.88 5.37 -2.17
N ALA A 307 -22.32 5.11 -1.00
CA ALA A 307 -22.95 5.29 0.30
C ALA A 307 -22.31 6.50 1.01
N GLY A 308 -22.85 7.70 0.76
CA GLY A 308 -22.34 8.93 1.35
C GLY A 308 -22.37 10.15 0.41
N SER A 309 -21.28 10.91 0.40
CA SER A 309 -21.15 12.21 -0.27
C SER A 309 -19.95 12.32 -1.21
N GLY A 310 -19.24 11.22 -1.47
CA GLY A 310 -18.15 11.19 -2.45
C GLY A 310 -18.66 11.27 -3.89
N ASP A 311 -17.78 11.70 -4.79
CA ASP A 311 -18.04 11.83 -6.23
C ASP A 311 -17.26 10.77 -7.03
N VAL A 312 -17.80 10.33 -8.16
CA VAL A 312 -17.10 9.43 -9.10
C VAL A 312 -17.04 10.05 -10.49
N ALA A 313 -15.82 10.28 -10.97
CA ALA A 313 -15.53 10.84 -12.28
C ALA A 313 -15.04 9.75 -13.26
N ALA A 314 -15.99 9.14 -13.97
CA ALA A 314 -15.75 8.13 -15.01
C ALA A 314 -16.29 8.55 -16.39
N GLY A 315 -16.61 9.83 -16.57
CA GLY A 315 -17.25 10.36 -17.78
C GLY A 315 -16.41 10.25 -19.07
N SER A 316 -15.13 9.91 -18.93
CA SER A 316 -14.19 9.73 -20.03
C SER A 316 -14.09 8.27 -20.51
N ILE A 317 -14.60 7.31 -19.73
CA ILE A 317 -14.50 5.89 -20.04
C ILE A 317 -15.79 5.44 -20.70
N VAL A 318 -15.70 5.03 -21.96
CA VAL A 318 -16.89 4.63 -22.74
C VAL A 318 -17.25 3.19 -22.41
N CYS A 319 -18.35 3.01 -21.68
CA CYS A 319 -18.84 1.69 -21.29
C CYS A 319 -20.06 1.26 -22.11
N ALA A 320 -20.25 -0.05 -22.33
CA ALA A 320 -21.45 -0.54 -23.01
C ALA A 320 -22.67 -0.43 -22.07
N ARG A 321 -22.52 -0.90 -20.83
CA ARG A 321 -23.57 -0.86 -19.80
C ARG A 321 -23.02 -0.28 -18.51
N SER A 322 -23.80 0.59 -17.85
CA SER A 322 -23.44 1.18 -16.57
C SER A 322 -24.61 1.05 -15.59
N SER A 323 -24.34 0.59 -14.38
CA SER A 323 -25.28 0.54 -13.26
C SER A 323 -24.76 1.45 -12.14
N VAL A 324 -25.57 2.40 -11.70
CA VAL A 324 -25.20 3.40 -10.71
C VAL A 324 -26.20 3.42 -9.57
N GLU A 325 -25.71 3.13 -8.37
CA GLU A 325 -26.47 3.15 -7.13
C GLU A 325 -25.91 4.23 -6.19
N ILE A 326 -26.74 5.20 -5.80
CA ILE A 326 -26.35 6.26 -4.88
C ILE A 326 -27.30 6.29 -3.70
N VAL A 327 -26.76 6.10 -2.51
CA VAL A 327 -27.43 6.35 -1.23
C VAL A 327 -26.75 7.55 -0.57
N GLY A 328 -27.26 8.74 -0.83
CA GLY A 328 -26.73 9.98 -0.25
C GLY A 328 -26.76 11.18 -1.20
N SER A 329 -25.66 11.93 -1.25
CA SER A 329 -25.57 13.21 -1.95
C SER A 329 -24.44 13.30 -2.98
N GLY A 330 -23.74 12.19 -3.24
CA GLY A 330 -22.66 12.14 -4.23
C GLY A 330 -23.12 12.38 -5.67
N ASP A 331 -22.21 12.87 -6.50
CA ASP A 331 -22.41 13.03 -7.94
C ASP A 331 -21.59 11.99 -8.73
N VAL A 332 -22.21 11.37 -9.73
CA VAL A 332 -21.54 10.41 -10.62
C VAL A 332 -21.57 10.92 -12.06
N LEU A 333 -20.41 10.91 -12.71
CA LEU A 333 -20.25 11.16 -14.15
C LEU A 333 -19.84 9.86 -14.85
N VAL A 334 -20.63 9.43 -15.83
CA VAL A 334 -20.35 8.23 -16.65
C VAL A 334 -20.45 8.52 -18.14
N GLN A 335 -19.95 7.60 -18.97
CA GLN A 335 -20.29 7.58 -20.38
C GLN A 335 -20.71 6.17 -20.81
N THR A 336 -21.91 6.05 -21.36
CA THR A 336 -22.55 4.75 -21.62
C THR A 336 -23.23 4.74 -22.98
N THR A 337 -23.06 3.67 -23.73
CA THR A 337 -23.59 3.58 -25.12
C THR A 337 -24.91 2.82 -25.22
N GLU A 338 -25.12 1.75 -24.43
CA GLU A 338 -26.31 0.91 -24.55
C GLU A 338 -27.31 1.15 -23.43
N GLU A 339 -26.96 0.81 -22.19
CA GLU A 339 -27.89 0.80 -21.07
C GLU A 339 -27.29 1.48 -19.84
N LEU A 340 -27.98 2.50 -19.34
CA LEU A 340 -27.66 3.17 -18.08
C LEU A 340 -28.79 2.92 -17.08
N ASP A 341 -28.51 2.09 -16.07
CA ASP A 341 -29.41 1.83 -14.95
C ASP A 341 -29.03 2.71 -13.75
N VAL A 342 -30.01 3.42 -13.20
CA VAL A 342 -29.79 4.42 -12.15
C VAL A 342 -30.79 4.24 -11.02
N SER A 343 -30.24 4.02 -9.82
CA SER A 343 -30.98 4.04 -8.56
C SER A 343 -30.37 5.10 -7.64
N THR A 344 -31.16 6.13 -7.31
CA THR A 344 -30.71 7.19 -6.40
C THR A 344 -31.68 7.33 -5.23
N VAL A 345 -31.14 7.23 -4.02
CA VAL A 345 -31.82 7.51 -2.76
C VAL A 345 -31.24 8.80 -2.18
N PHE A 346 -32.11 9.78 -1.91
CA PHE A 346 -31.79 11.16 -1.50
C PHE A 346 -31.45 12.11 -2.65
N SER A 347 -30.36 12.88 -2.57
CA SER A 347 -30.10 14.06 -3.39
C SER A 347 -28.90 13.93 -4.33
N GLY A 348 -28.35 12.72 -4.48
CA GLY A 348 -27.29 12.44 -5.44
C GLY A 348 -27.73 12.67 -6.89
N THR A 349 -26.77 12.94 -7.77
CA THR A 349 -27.04 13.16 -9.20
C THR A 349 -26.18 12.27 -10.07
N VAL A 350 -26.81 11.56 -11.00
CA VAL A 350 -26.11 10.85 -12.08
C VAL A 350 -26.17 11.68 -13.36
N LYS A 351 -25.01 11.84 -14.01
CA LYS A 351 -24.88 12.54 -15.28
C LYS A 351 -24.12 11.68 -16.29
N TYR A 352 -24.56 11.69 -17.55
CA TYR A 352 -23.84 11.06 -18.66
C TYR A 352 -23.16 12.12 -19.54
N VAL A 353 -22.01 11.77 -20.10
CA VAL A 353 -21.24 12.60 -21.03
C VAL A 353 -21.59 12.23 -22.49
N GLY A 354 -21.30 13.08 -23.48
CA GLY A 354 -21.43 12.71 -24.90
C GLY A 354 -22.87 12.40 -25.36
N GLU A 355 -22.99 11.44 -26.28
CA GLU A 355 -24.28 10.97 -26.80
C GLU A 355 -25.10 10.23 -25.75
N PRO A 356 -26.45 10.36 -25.73
CA PRO A 356 -27.28 9.64 -24.79
C PRO A 356 -27.26 8.12 -25.03
N PRO A 357 -27.30 7.29 -23.97
CA PRO A 357 -27.41 5.84 -24.11
C PRO A 357 -28.73 5.43 -24.76
N LYS A 358 -28.77 4.26 -25.41
CA LYS A 358 -29.98 3.73 -26.07
C LYS A 358 -31.15 3.57 -25.10
N THR A 359 -30.86 3.11 -23.87
CA THR A 359 -31.84 2.86 -22.82
C THR A 359 -31.36 3.48 -21.51
N ILE A 360 -32.27 4.17 -20.83
CA ILE A 360 -32.08 4.63 -19.45
C ILE A 360 -33.16 3.97 -18.61
N VAL A 361 -32.74 3.19 -17.62
CA VAL A 361 -33.62 2.57 -16.62
C VAL A 361 -33.46 3.34 -15.32
N SER A 362 -34.56 3.67 -14.67
CA SER A 362 -34.56 4.43 -13.42
C SER A 362 -35.57 3.87 -12.45
N ASP A 363 -35.10 3.06 -11.50
CA ASP A 363 -35.94 2.45 -10.46
C ASP A 363 -35.89 3.27 -9.17
N GLY A 364 -36.67 4.37 -9.14
CA GLY A 364 -36.87 5.14 -7.92
C GLY A 364 -37.65 4.36 -6.87
N VAL A 365 -36.96 3.83 -5.84
CA VAL A 365 -37.56 3.09 -4.70
C VAL A 365 -38.58 3.93 -3.90
N LEU A 366 -38.52 5.27 -4.01
CA LEU A 366 -39.43 6.19 -3.32
C LEU A 366 -40.28 7.00 -4.32
N ARG A 367 -41.32 6.37 -4.88
CA ARG A 367 -42.27 6.95 -5.85
C ARG A 367 -43.10 8.16 -5.36
N PHE A 368 -42.84 8.70 -4.17
CA PHE A 368 -43.63 9.77 -3.53
C PHE A 368 -43.03 11.18 -3.68
N ARG A 369 -41.83 11.34 -4.26
CA ARG A 369 -41.29 12.65 -4.64
C ARG A 369 -41.16 12.74 -6.16
N LYS A 370 -41.92 13.67 -6.76
CA LYS A 370 -41.92 14.00 -8.20
C LYS A 370 -40.60 14.57 -8.75
N HIS A 371 -39.50 14.51 -8.01
CA HIS A 371 -38.25 15.13 -8.38
C HIS A 371 -37.09 14.15 -8.25
N GLN A 372 -36.46 13.90 -9.39
CA GLN A 372 -35.10 13.41 -9.58
C GLN A 372 -34.86 11.92 -9.40
N SER A 373 -35.04 11.16 -10.49
CA SER A 373 -34.29 9.94 -10.74
C SER A 373 -33.98 9.76 -12.23
N ASP A 374 -33.77 10.87 -12.96
CA ASP A 374 -33.38 10.79 -14.37
C ASP A 374 -31.90 11.17 -14.48
N ALA A 375 -31.11 10.31 -15.13
CA ALA A 375 -29.76 10.64 -15.55
C ALA A 375 -29.81 11.87 -16.48
N LYS A 376 -28.95 12.86 -16.25
CA LYS A 376 -28.93 14.11 -17.04
C LYS A 376 -27.69 14.17 -17.92
N GLN A 377 -27.80 14.77 -19.10
CA GLN A 377 -26.61 15.07 -19.89
C GLN A 377 -25.73 16.11 -19.17
N ALA A 378 -24.44 15.82 -19.05
CA ALA A 378 -23.45 16.73 -18.51
C ALA A 378 -23.17 17.87 -19.49
N LYS A 379 -22.84 19.07 -18.98
CA LYS A 379 -22.36 20.19 -19.81
C LYS A 379 -20.84 20.16 -20.01
N LYS A 380 -20.12 19.53 -19.09
CA LYS A 380 -18.67 19.45 -19.01
C LYS A 380 -18.30 18.07 -18.45
N ASN A 381 -17.21 17.48 -18.94
CA ASN A 381 -16.60 16.33 -18.28
C ASN A 381 -15.68 16.87 -17.18
N LYS A 382 -16.10 16.68 -15.93
CA LYS A 382 -15.37 17.14 -14.75
C LYS A 382 -14.57 15.97 -14.19
N TYR A 383 -13.30 16.21 -13.92
CA TYR A 383 -12.39 15.22 -13.34
C TYR A 383 -11.30 15.93 -12.53
N ASP A 384 -10.71 15.22 -11.59
CA ASP A 384 -9.61 15.71 -10.76
C ASP A 384 -8.29 15.06 -11.24
N GLU A 385 -7.21 15.84 -11.27
CA GLU A 385 -5.88 15.30 -11.58
C GLU A 385 -5.12 15.04 -10.28
N TYR A 386 -4.39 13.92 -10.27
CA TYR A 386 -3.48 13.63 -9.18
C TYR A 386 -2.22 14.49 -9.32
N ASP A 387 -1.88 15.19 -8.24
CA ASP A 387 -0.61 15.91 -8.15
C ASP A 387 0.48 14.93 -7.75
N VAL A 388 1.22 14.42 -8.74
CA VAL A 388 2.25 13.41 -8.56
C VAL A 388 3.25 13.89 -7.51
N LYS A 389 3.29 13.22 -6.36
CA LYS A 389 4.21 13.57 -5.29
C LYS A 389 5.64 13.27 -5.75
N PRO A 390 6.60 14.18 -5.47
CA PRO A 390 8.00 13.94 -5.80
C PRO A 390 8.54 12.80 -4.93
N VAL A 391 9.30 11.89 -5.56
CA VAL A 391 9.96 10.79 -4.84
C VAL A 391 10.90 11.37 -3.77
N PRO A 392 10.83 10.90 -2.52
CA PRO A 392 11.71 11.38 -1.46
C PRO A 392 13.19 11.16 -1.80
N SER A 393 14.04 12.11 -1.40
CA SER A 393 15.49 12.01 -1.63
C SER A 393 16.14 10.94 -0.74
N ARG A 394 17.19 10.30 -1.24
CA ARG A 394 17.98 9.30 -0.50
C ARG A 394 18.90 9.97 0.52
N SER A 395 18.31 10.41 1.62
CA SER A 395 19.00 11.04 2.74
C SER A 395 18.35 10.65 4.06
N ALA A 396 19.16 10.57 5.12
CA ALA A 396 18.66 10.26 6.45
C ALA A 396 17.68 11.33 6.97
N VAL A 397 16.66 10.89 7.69
CA VAL A 397 15.61 11.74 8.26
C VAL A 397 15.65 11.64 9.76
N HIS A 398 15.51 12.79 10.44
CA HIS A 398 15.43 12.85 11.88
C HIS A 398 14.11 12.24 12.37
N VAL A 399 14.21 11.28 13.27
CA VAL A 399 13.09 10.59 13.92
C VAL A 399 13.21 10.71 15.42
N GLN A 400 12.06 10.75 16.09
CA GLN A 400 11.96 10.65 17.54
C GLN A 400 11.03 9.49 17.84
N LEU A 401 11.52 8.52 18.61
CA LEU A 401 10.85 7.27 18.90
C LEU A 401 10.64 7.13 20.39
N GLN A 402 9.39 6.85 20.76
CA GLN A 402 8.99 6.40 22.08
C GLN A 402 8.29 5.06 21.93
N LEU A 403 9.02 4.00 22.29
CA LEU A 403 8.58 2.62 22.26
C LEU A 403 8.39 2.14 23.69
N HIS A 404 7.32 1.39 23.90
CA HIS A 404 7.03 0.70 25.14
C HIS A 404 6.97 -0.80 24.90
N GLU A 405 7.47 -1.61 25.83
CA GLU A 405 7.34 -3.06 25.70
C GLU A 405 5.87 -3.49 25.65
N SER A 406 5.60 -4.52 24.86
CA SER A 406 4.29 -5.17 24.74
C SER A 406 4.36 -6.57 25.32
N PHE A 407 3.48 -6.89 26.26
CA PHE A 407 3.42 -8.24 26.84
C PHE A 407 2.78 -9.29 25.92
N PHE A 408 2.08 -8.87 24.87
CA PHE A 408 1.25 -9.73 24.04
C PHE A 408 1.65 -9.75 22.56
N SER A 409 2.69 -8.99 22.18
CA SER A 409 3.16 -8.88 20.81
C SER A 409 4.69 -8.91 20.79
N ASP A 410 5.26 -9.42 19.71
CA ASP A 410 6.70 -9.30 19.43
C ASP A 410 7.08 -7.90 18.92
N GLU A 411 6.12 -6.98 18.82
CA GLU A 411 6.31 -5.56 18.48
C GLU A 411 6.02 -4.66 19.69
N PRO A 412 6.82 -3.60 19.88
CA PRO A 412 6.58 -2.63 20.94
C PRO A 412 5.29 -1.85 20.69
N ARG A 413 4.67 -1.38 21.78
CA ARG A 413 3.60 -0.39 21.73
C ARG A 413 4.19 0.98 21.40
N HIS A 414 3.60 1.67 20.44
CA HIS A 414 3.98 3.04 20.11
C HIS A 414 3.22 4.03 21.01
N GLY A 415 3.90 5.04 21.54
CA GLY A 415 3.29 6.16 22.26
C GLY A 415 2.48 7.07 21.32
N GLY A 416 1.30 6.64 20.89
CA GLY A 416 0.43 7.43 20.00
C GLY A 416 -0.75 6.66 19.41
N PHE A 417 -1.95 6.91 19.94
CA PHE A 417 -3.31 6.68 19.42
C PHE A 417 -3.76 5.30 18.89
N TRP A 418 -2.89 4.33 18.56
CA TRP A 418 -3.29 3.03 18.02
C TRP A 418 -3.53 1.91 19.06
N SER A 419 -4.04 2.27 20.24
CA SER A 419 -4.40 1.30 21.32
C SER A 419 -5.82 0.71 21.20
N TRP A 420 -6.49 0.77 20.06
CA TRP A 420 -7.87 0.25 19.95
C TRP A 420 -8.08 -0.62 18.71
N LEU A 421 -7.57 -1.84 18.77
CA LEU A 421 -8.24 -2.96 18.10
C LEU A 421 -8.10 -4.30 18.85
N ILE A 422 -7.24 -4.40 19.88
CA ILE A 422 -7.21 -5.55 20.80
C ILE A 422 -6.84 -5.09 22.24
N GLY A 423 -7.83 -5.10 23.15
CA GLY A 423 -7.62 -5.30 24.60
C GLY A 423 -7.36 -4.08 25.50
N SER A 424 -8.15 -4.00 26.58
CA SER A 424 -8.11 -3.15 27.79
C SER A 424 -6.72 -3.08 28.47
N ASP A 425 -6.35 -2.13 29.34
CA ASP A 425 -7.05 -1.39 30.41
C ASP A 425 -6.45 0.01 30.64
N ASP A 426 -7.20 0.82 31.40
CA ASP A 426 -6.85 2.10 32.04
C ASP A 426 -5.41 2.20 32.57
N ASP A 427 -4.76 3.35 32.37
CA ASP A 427 -4.36 4.16 33.53
C ASP A 427 -4.03 5.61 33.14
N THR A 428 -4.49 6.51 33.99
CA THR A 428 -4.41 7.96 33.86
C THR A 428 -3.16 8.48 34.56
N ASN A 429 -2.34 9.29 33.88
CA ASN A 429 -1.74 10.50 34.48
C ASN A 429 -1.13 11.42 33.42
N ASP A 430 -1.65 12.64 33.35
CA ASP A 430 -1.09 13.77 32.59
C ASP A 430 0.30 14.16 33.10
N THR A 431 1.22 14.53 32.21
CA THR A 431 2.02 15.76 32.29
C THR A 431 2.76 16.02 30.97
N ALA A 432 2.67 17.28 30.52
CA ALA A 432 3.25 17.93 29.33
C ALA A 432 4.71 17.50 29.01
N ASP A 433 5.17 17.45 27.75
CA ASP A 433 5.24 18.59 26.82
C ASP A 433 5.40 18.07 25.37
N PHE A 434 4.50 18.50 24.49
CA PHE A 434 4.44 18.11 23.09
C PHE A 434 4.98 19.26 22.22
N SER A 435 6.16 19.09 21.63
CA SER A 435 6.64 19.98 20.58
C SER A 435 7.15 19.20 19.37
N SER A 436 6.23 18.85 18.49
CA SER A 436 6.42 19.03 17.06
C SER A 436 5.14 19.65 16.50
N THR A 437 5.28 20.82 15.88
CA THR A 437 4.16 21.65 15.46
C THR A 437 3.57 21.15 14.14
N THR A 438 2.40 20.53 14.17
CA THR A 438 1.34 20.68 13.17
C THR A 438 -0.03 20.52 13.86
N SER A 439 -0.74 21.64 14.03
CA SER A 439 -2.00 21.72 14.76
C SER A 439 -3.21 21.29 13.92
N LEU A 440 -4.13 20.53 14.51
CA LEU A 440 -5.58 20.83 14.52
C LEU A 440 -6.33 19.91 15.51
N SER A 441 -6.85 20.53 16.56
CA SER A 441 -7.70 19.92 17.59
C SER A 441 -9.13 19.71 17.07
N ARG A 442 -9.77 18.58 17.39
CA ARG A 442 -11.17 18.53 17.86
C ARG A 442 -11.57 17.13 18.37
N HIS A 443 -12.30 17.16 19.49
CA HIS A 443 -12.88 16.07 20.27
C HIS A 443 -13.51 14.90 19.50
N VAL A 444 -13.32 13.69 20.03
CA VAL A 444 -14.17 12.51 19.81
C VAL A 444 -14.63 12.00 21.19
N PRO A 445 -15.94 11.80 21.45
CA PRO A 445 -16.41 11.14 22.67
C PRO A 445 -16.35 9.60 22.53
N THR A 446 -16.14 8.94 23.66
CA THR A 446 -15.85 7.51 23.86
C THR A 446 -17.07 6.59 23.96
N ALA A 447 -16.79 5.27 23.79
CA ALA A 447 -17.48 4.06 24.29
C ALA A 447 -18.55 3.43 23.36
N SER A 448 -18.80 2.11 23.31
CA SER A 448 -18.15 0.86 23.77
C SER A 448 -19.02 -0.34 23.34
N SER A 449 -18.39 -1.44 22.88
CA SER A 449 -18.88 -2.84 22.84
C SER A 449 -20.06 -3.27 21.93
N PRO A 450 -20.12 -4.56 21.53
CA PRO A 450 -20.71 -4.98 20.26
C PRO A 450 -22.08 -5.67 20.39
N ALA A 451 -22.74 -5.79 19.22
CA ALA A 451 -24.01 -6.47 18.96
C ALA A 451 -25.31 -5.68 19.23
N THR A 452 -25.64 -4.77 18.31
CA THR A 452 -27.00 -4.51 17.77
C THR A 452 -26.85 -3.47 16.65
N ALA A 453 -26.84 -3.88 15.39
CA ALA A 453 -28.00 -3.86 14.50
C ALA A 453 -28.67 -2.48 14.36
N VAL A 454 -28.41 -1.84 13.21
CA VAL A 454 -29.26 -0.84 12.52
C VAL A 454 -29.38 0.54 13.20
N ILE A 455 -29.32 1.59 12.37
CA ILE A 455 -29.52 3.02 12.65
C ILE A 455 -28.24 3.80 13.04
N ILE A 456 -27.48 4.26 12.03
CA ILE A 456 -26.68 5.49 12.15
C ILE A 456 -27.40 6.57 11.35
N VAL A 457 -28.33 7.25 12.02
CA VAL A 457 -28.84 8.56 11.60
C VAL A 457 -28.86 9.43 12.84
N LEU A 458 -28.27 10.63 12.71
CA LEU A 458 -28.35 11.80 13.62
C LEU A 458 -27.29 11.90 14.74
N ALA A 459 -26.09 12.38 14.40
CA ALA A 459 -25.36 13.37 15.23
C ALA A 459 -24.10 13.94 14.52
N VAL A 460 -24.25 14.66 13.40
CA VAL A 460 -23.14 15.47 12.82
C VAL A 460 -23.67 16.87 12.53
N GLY A 461 -23.71 17.73 13.55
CA GLY A 461 -24.33 19.05 13.45
C GLY A 461 -23.41 20.26 13.47
N ALA A 462 -22.16 20.17 13.96
CA ALA A 462 -21.40 21.40 14.22
C ALA A 462 -19.89 21.35 13.90
N VAL A 463 -19.28 20.17 13.78
CA VAL A 463 -17.83 20.07 13.46
C VAL A 463 -17.56 19.90 11.96
N GLY A 464 -18.52 19.37 11.20
CA GLY A 464 -18.38 19.14 9.76
C GLY A 464 -18.22 20.40 8.92
N PHE A 465 -18.68 21.58 9.37
CA PHE A 465 -18.76 22.76 8.50
C PHE A 465 -17.41 23.44 8.21
N MET A 466 -16.37 23.25 9.04
CA MET A 466 -15.05 23.86 8.77
C MET A 466 -14.09 22.94 8.00
N THR A 467 -14.13 21.63 8.25
CA THR A 467 -13.30 20.65 7.52
C THR A 467 -13.83 20.41 6.12
N THR A 468 -15.16 20.33 5.95
CA THR A 468 -15.78 20.32 4.62
C THR A 468 -15.44 21.59 3.84
N PHE A 469 -15.44 22.78 4.45
CA PHE A 469 -15.13 24.01 3.71
C PHE A 469 -13.70 24.05 3.16
N ARG A 470 -12.70 23.59 3.94
CA ARG A 470 -11.30 23.54 3.49
C ARG A 470 -11.09 22.49 2.40
N ARG A 471 -11.66 21.29 2.56
CA ARG A 471 -11.60 20.25 1.53
C ARG A 471 -12.38 20.63 0.27
N VAL A 472 -13.54 21.28 0.40
CA VAL A 472 -14.30 21.83 -0.73
C VAL A 472 -13.46 22.86 -1.48
N GLN A 473 -12.73 23.75 -0.79
CA GLN A 473 -11.83 24.69 -1.47
C GLN A 473 -10.65 23.98 -2.17
N GLN A 474 -10.01 23.00 -1.54
CA GLN A 474 -8.92 22.23 -2.16
C GLN A 474 -9.41 21.41 -3.38
N HIS A 475 -10.58 20.76 -3.31
CA HIS A 475 -11.19 20.11 -4.47
C HIS A 475 -11.51 21.13 -5.58
N ILE A 476 -12.04 22.32 -5.25
CA ILE A 476 -12.37 23.32 -6.27
C ILE A 476 -11.12 23.74 -7.07
N GLU A 477 -9.95 23.81 -6.45
CA GLU A 477 -8.70 24.19 -7.12
C GLU A 477 -8.12 23.08 -8.00
N ARG A 478 -8.36 21.80 -7.66
CA ARG A 478 -7.87 20.63 -8.43
C ARG A 478 -8.78 20.22 -9.60
N ARG A 479 -10.01 20.74 -9.63
CA ARG A 479 -11.05 20.35 -10.59
C ARG A 479 -10.78 20.85 -12.00
N GLN A 480 -10.51 19.93 -12.92
CA GLN A 480 -10.42 20.21 -14.35
C GLN A 480 -11.73 19.96 -15.08
N TYR A 481 -11.88 20.58 -16.24
CA TYR A 481 -13.06 20.48 -17.07
C TYR A 481 -12.69 20.37 -18.54
N GLN A 482 -13.13 19.29 -19.19
CA GLN A 482 -13.11 19.21 -20.64
C GLN A 482 -14.49 19.65 -21.20
N PRO A 483 -14.54 20.66 -22.08
CA PRO A 483 -15.79 21.03 -22.74
C PRO A 483 -16.26 19.89 -23.63
N LEU A 484 -17.57 19.61 -23.59
CA LEU A 484 -18.19 18.54 -24.38
C LEU A 484 -18.63 18.99 -25.78
N ILE A 485 -18.52 20.29 -26.04
CA ILE A 485 -18.92 20.94 -27.29
C ILE A 485 -17.84 21.99 -27.62
N ASN A 486 -17.36 22.02 -28.86
CA ASN A 486 -16.64 23.16 -29.44
C ASN A 486 -17.62 24.16 -30.05
#